data_AF-A0A4Q8KBD5-F1
#
_entry.id   AF-A0A4Q8KBD5-F1
#
_cell.length_a   1.000
_cell.length_b   1.000
_cell.length_c   1.000
_cell.angle_alpha   90.00
_cell.angle_beta   90.00
_cell.angle_gamma   90.00
#
_symmetry.space_group_name_H-M   'P 1'
#
loop_
_entity.id
_entity.type
_entity.pdbx_description
1 polymer ?
#
loop_
_entity_poly.entity_id
_entity_poly.type
_entity_poly.pdbx_seq_one_letter_code
_entity_poly.pdbx_strand_id
1 'polypeptide(L)'
;MIALISLLLLIGLQASSPVDAKKCPELYRRYSAQHTFCLPANNTCSILKRGVTDKDKKLIVKLHNDYRNKVATGQESHAGGMPKAANMLENDLG
;
A
#
# COMPACT_ATOMS: atom_id res chain seq x y z
N MET A 1 20.80 -9.14 -51.97
CA MET A 1 19.40 -9.08 -51.49
C MET A 1 19.11 -9.94 -50.27
N ILE A 2 19.80 -11.06 -50.04
CA ILE A 2 19.54 -11.94 -48.88
C ILE A 2 20.06 -11.32 -47.55
N ALA A 3 21.19 -10.60 -47.57
CA ALA A 3 21.78 -9.97 -46.38
C ALA A 3 20.95 -8.81 -45.78
N LEU A 4 20.14 -8.12 -46.59
CA LEU A 4 19.25 -7.04 -46.11
C LEU A 4 18.00 -7.60 -45.41
N ILE A 5 17.55 -8.78 -45.82
CA ILE A 5 16.41 -9.48 -45.22
C ILE A 5 16.80 -10.06 -43.85
N SER A 6 18.05 -10.52 -43.71
CA SER A 6 18.60 -10.99 -42.43
C SER A 6 18.71 -9.89 -41.37
N LEU A 7 19.06 -8.65 -41.78
CA LEU A 7 19.21 -7.52 -40.85
C LEU A 7 17.85 -7.01 -40.31
N LEU A 8 16.78 -7.11 -41.12
CA LEU A 8 15.42 -6.77 -40.70
C LEU A 8 14.79 -7.82 -39.76
N LEU A 9 15.20 -9.08 -39.87
CA LEU A 9 14.76 -10.16 -38.97
C LEU A 9 15.40 -10.06 -37.57
N LEU A 10 16.59 -9.47 -37.43
CA LEU A 10 17.21 -9.21 -36.12
C LEU A 10 16.60 -8.02 -35.36
N ILE A 11 16.01 -7.04 -36.06
CA ILE A 11 15.31 -5.91 -35.43
C ILE A 11 13.90 -6.33 -34.96
N GLY A 12 13.36 -7.43 -35.52
CA GLY A 12 12.05 -7.97 -35.21
C GLY A 12 11.98 -8.90 -34.00
N LEU A 13 13.10 -9.25 -33.35
CA LEU A 13 13.09 -10.04 -32.12
C LEU A 13 12.80 -9.14 -30.90
N GLN A 14 11.56 -8.66 -30.88
CA GLN A 14 10.70 -8.55 -29.70
C GLN A 14 11.36 -7.97 -28.46
N ALA A 15 11.29 -6.65 -28.35
CA ALA A 15 11.07 -5.98 -27.09
C ALA A 15 9.72 -6.42 -26.51
N SER A 16 9.65 -7.61 -25.93
CA SER A 16 8.56 -7.99 -25.05
C SER A 16 9.03 -7.80 -23.61
N SER A 17 8.89 -6.58 -23.10
CA SER A 17 8.92 -6.41 -21.64
C SER A 17 7.75 -7.21 -21.07
N PRO A 18 7.96 -8.15 -20.12
CA PRO A 18 6.85 -8.77 -19.41
C PRO A 18 6.39 -7.75 -18.36
N VAL A 19 5.67 -6.72 -18.79
CA VAL A 19 4.93 -5.85 -17.86
C VAL A 19 3.46 -6.19 -17.99
N ASP A 20 3.12 -7.38 -17.52
CA ASP A 20 1.78 -7.61 -16.98
C ASP A 20 1.86 -7.82 -15.47
N ALA A 21 2.52 -6.85 -14.82
CA ALA A 21 2.15 -6.46 -13.47
C ALA A 21 0.95 -5.52 -13.66
N LYS A 22 -0.23 -5.90 -13.16
CA LYS A 22 -1.48 -5.11 -13.24
C LYS A 22 -1.18 -3.61 -13.30
N LYS A 23 -1.43 -2.99 -14.45
CA LYS A 23 -1.14 -1.57 -14.71
C LYS A 23 -1.55 -0.73 -13.49
N CYS A 24 -0.62 0.03 -12.93
CA CYS A 24 -0.84 0.95 -11.80
C CYS A 24 -2.17 1.73 -12.01
N PRO A 25 -3.16 1.58 -11.12
CA PRO A 25 -4.44 2.27 -11.26
C PRO A 25 -4.27 3.78 -11.35
N GLU A 26 -5.04 4.42 -12.23
CA GLU A 26 -5.00 5.87 -12.46
C GLU A 26 -5.17 6.69 -11.17
N LEU A 27 -6.00 6.18 -10.25
CA LEU A 27 -6.21 6.78 -8.93
C LEU A 27 -4.92 6.96 -8.14
N TYR A 28 -3.98 6.03 -8.24
CA TYR A 28 -2.69 6.10 -7.54
C TYR A 28 -1.64 6.86 -8.36
N ARG A 29 -1.69 6.71 -9.69
CA ARG A 29 -0.78 7.40 -10.63
C ARG A 29 -0.91 8.93 -10.57
N ARG A 30 -2.12 9.45 -10.31
CA ARG A 30 -2.36 10.90 -10.20
C ARG A 30 -1.60 11.56 -9.05
N TYR A 31 -1.29 10.81 -7.99
CA TYR A 31 -0.58 11.35 -6.82
C TYR A 31 0.93 11.31 -7.01
N SER A 32 1.45 10.19 -7.52
CA SER A 32 2.88 10.03 -7.81
C SER A 32 3.13 8.84 -8.73
N ALA A 33 4.12 8.97 -9.61
CA ALA A 33 4.66 7.84 -10.38
C ALA A 33 5.35 6.79 -9.48
N GLN A 34 5.73 7.16 -8.26
CA GLN A 34 6.40 6.32 -7.27
C GLN A 34 5.47 5.93 -6.11
N HIS A 35 4.15 6.00 -6.33
CA HIS A 35 3.18 5.59 -5.31
C HIS A 35 3.38 4.12 -4.90
N THR A 36 3.28 3.80 -3.59
CA THR A 36 3.61 2.48 -3.03
C THR A 36 2.86 1.32 -3.70
N PHE A 37 1.61 1.55 -4.12
CA PHE A 37 0.82 0.56 -4.87
C PHE A 37 1.43 0.22 -6.24
N CYS A 38 2.12 1.17 -6.86
CA CYS A 38 2.65 1.09 -8.22
C CYS A 38 4.11 0.67 -8.26
N LEU A 39 4.78 0.64 -7.10
CA LEU A 39 6.11 0.08 -6.98
C LEU A 39 6.05 -1.46 -7.12
N PRO A 40 7.05 -2.07 -7.78
CA PRO A 40 7.13 -3.52 -7.86
C PRO A 40 7.32 -4.14 -6.46
N ALA A 41 6.90 -5.38 -6.30
CA ALA A 41 7.17 -6.13 -5.08
C ALA A 41 8.68 -6.25 -4.83
N ASN A 42 9.10 -6.18 -3.57
CA ASN A 42 10.49 -6.39 -3.21
C ASN A 42 10.90 -7.85 -3.51
N ASN A 43 11.87 -8.02 -4.40
CA ASN A 43 12.37 -9.32 -4.86
C ASN A 43 13.28 -10.04 -3.86
N THR A 44 13.72 -9.38 -2.78
CA THR A 44 14.54 -9.99 -1.72
C THR A 44 13.72 -10.53 -0.55
N CYS A 45 12.42 -10.23 -0.49
CA CYS A 45 11.56 -10.67 0.60
C CYS A 45 10.94 -12.04 0.33
N SER A 46 11.30 -13.05 1.13
CA SER A 46 10.57 -14.32 1.18
C SER A 46 9.34 -14.18 2.06
N ILE A 47 8.16 -14.13 1.45
CA ILE A 47 6.91 -13.87 2.16
C ILE A 47 6.38 -15.16 2.80
N LEU A 48 6.44 -15.23 4.13
CA LEU A 48 5.98 -16.39 4.89
C LEU A 48 4.46 -16.39 5.14
N LYS A 49 3.86 -15.21 5.32
CA LYS A 49 2.42 -15.02 5.52
C LYS A 49 2.02 -13.64 5.01
N ARG A 50 0.82 -13.54 4.43
CA ARG A 50 0.22 -12.27 4.01
C ARG A 50 -1.05 -11.99 4.78
N GLY A 51 -1.34 -10.70 4.93
CA GLY A 51 -2.59 -10.20 5.45
C GLY A 51 -2.74 -10.33 6.96
N VAL A 52 -3.86 -9.80 7.43
CA VAL A 52 -4.29 -9.77 8.83
C VAL A 52 -5.65 -10.49 8.87
N THR A 53 -5.84 -11.37 9.85
CA THR A 53 -7.13 -12.10 9.96
C THR A 53 -8.25 -11.13 10.33
N ASP A 54 -9.51 -11.44 10.03
CA ASP A 54 -10.62 -10.52 10.37
C ASP A 54 -10.77 -10.36 11.88
N LYS A 55 -10.43 -11.38 12.67
CA LYS A 55 -10.34 -11.28 14.13
C LYS A 55 -9.27 -10.26 14.53
N ASP A 56 -8.09 -10.33 13.93
CA ASP A 56 -7.00 -9.41 14.24
C ASP A 56 -7.29 -7.99 13.74
N LYS A 57 -7.95 -7.81 12.59
CA LYS A 57 -8.42 -6.51 12.12
C LYS A 57 -9.35 -5.84 13.14
N LYS A 58 -10.34 -6.60 13.64
CA LYS A 58 -11.26 -6.14 14.69
C LYS A 58 -10.51 -5.78 15.97
N LEU A 59 -9.54 -6.59 16.37
CA LEU A 59 -8.72 -6.31 17.55
C LEU A 59 -7.90 -5.03 17.37
N ILE A 60 -7.24 -4.86 16.22
CA ILE A 60 -6.44 -3.68 15.92
C ILE A 60 -7.31 -2.42 15.97
N VAL A 61 -8.47 -2.41 15.31
CA VAL A 61 -9.37 -1.25 15.31
C VAL A 61 -9.90 -0.96 16.72
N LYS A 62 -10.32 -1.99 17.46
CA LYS A 62 -10.74 -1.83 18.86
C LYS A 62 -9.65 -1.15 19.70
N LEU A 63 -8.42 -1.64 19.64
CA LEU A 63 -7.31 -1.08 20.41
C LEU A 63 -7.04 0.38 20.03
N HIS A 64 -7.10 0.73 18.75
CA HIS A 64 -6.98 2.13 18.33
C HIS A 64 -8.10 3.00 18.90
N ASN A 65 -9.36 2.53 18.84
CA ASN A 65 -10.51 3.27 19.35
C ASN A 65 -10.46 3.44 20.88
N ASP A 66 -10.04 2.41 21.61
CA ASP A 66 -9.85 2.48 23.08
C ASP A 66 -8.84 3.59 23.45
N TYR A 67 -7.70 3.64 22.76
CA TYR A 67 -6.69 4.70 22.98
C TYR A 67 -7.16 6.07 22.52
N ARG A 68 -7.81 6.17 21.35
CA ARG A 68 -8.39 7.42 20.85
C ARG A 68 -9.41 7.98 21.84
N ASN A 69 -10.26 7.13 22.41
CA ASN A 69 -11.24 7.52 23.42
C ASN A 69 -10.57 7.97 24.73
N LYS A 70 -9.54 7.26 25.19
CA LYS A 70 -8.75 7.66 26.37
C LYS A 70 -8.19 9.08 26.21
N VAL A 71 -7.61 9.38 25.03
CA VAL A 71 -7.11 10.73 24.72
C VAL A 71 -8.27 11.72 24.61
N ALA A 72 -9.32 11.39 23.86
CA ALA A 72 -10.44 12.29 23.61
C ALA A 72 -11.18 12.74 24.86
N THR A 73 -11.26 11.85 25.86
CA THR A 73 -11.90 12.13 27.15
C THR A 73 -10.96 12.81 28.15
N GLY A 74 -9.70 13.07 27.78
CA GLY A 74 -8.70 13.69 28.65
C GLY A 74 -8.21 12.77 29.76
N GLN A 75 -8.30 11.45 29.57
CA GLN A 75 -7.88 10.43 30.54
C GLN A 75 -6.43 9.97 30.31
N GLU A 76 -5.77 10.43 29.25
CA GLU A 76 -4.34 10.19 29.06
C GLU A 76 -3.53 11.14 29.95
N SER A 77 -2.81 10.56 30.91
CA SER A 77 -2.01 11.27 31.92
C SER A 77 -0.52 11.36 31.58
N HIS A 78 -0.04 10.60 30.60
CA HIS A 78 1.35 10.70 30.13
C HIS A 78 1.59 12.03 29.40
N ALA A 79 2.86 12.39 29.23
CA ALA A 79 3.29 13.63 28.56
C ALA A 79 2.70 14.94 29.17
N GLY A 80 2.43 14.94 30.49
CA GLY A 80 1.84 16.08 31.18
C GLY A 80 0.30 16.15 31.08
N GLY A 81 -0.33 15.10 30.57
CA GLY A 81 -1.77 15.03 30.35
C GLY A 81 -2.16 15.56 28.97
N MET A 82 -2.95 14.79 28.23
CA MET A 82 -3.47 15.23 26.94
C MET A 82 -4.84 15.90 27.12
N PRO A 83 -5.10 17.03 26.46
CA PRO A 83 -6.40 17.70 26.55
C PRO A 83 -7.49 16.87 25.88
N LYS A 84 -8.75 17.14 26.26
CA LYS A 84 -9.93 16.56 25.60
C LYS A 84 -9.97 16.94 24.12
N ALA A 85 -10.41 16.00 23.28
CA ALA A 85 -10.58 16.26 21.86
C ALA A 85 -11.99 16.81 21.57
N ALA A 86 -12.10 17.77 20.65
CA ALA A 86 -13.38 18.36 20.27
C ALA A 86 -14.24 17.44 19.41
N ASN A 87 -13.63 16.60 18.55
CA ASN A 87 -14.35 15.74 17.61
C ASN A 87 -13.53 14.50 17.22
N MET A 88 -13.25 13.63 18.19
CA MET A 88 -12.56 12.36 17.91
C MET A 88 -13.58 11.27 17.54
N LEU A 89 -13.59 10.87 16.28
CA LEU A 89 -14.52 9.85 15.77
C LEU A 89 -13.99 8.42 15.96
N GLU A 90 -14.91 7.46 16.01
CA GLU A 90 -14.59 6.04 16.01
C GLU A 90 -14.15 5.59 14.60
N ASN A 91 -13.11 4.75 14.53
CA ASN A 91 -12.73 4.10 13.28
C ASN A 91 -13.57 2.82 13.09
N ASP A 92 -14.07 2.60 11.89
CA ASP A 92 -14.76 1.36 11.49
C ASP A 92 -13.90 0.53 10.53
N LEU A 93 -14.37 -0.69 10.22
CA LEU A 93 -13.67 -1.60 9.31
C LEU A 93 -14.18 -1.54 7.86
N GLY A 94 -15.14 -0.66 7.56
CA GLY A 94 -15.82 -0.59 6.26
C GLY A 94 -16.76 -1.78 6.05
#